data_AF-A0A3A8THS8-F1
#
_entry.id   AF-A0A3A8THS8-F1
#
_cell.length_a   1.000
_cell.length_b   1.000
_cell.length_c   1.000
_cell.angle_alpha   90.00
_cell.angle_beta   90.00
_cell.angle_gamma   90.00
#
_symmetry.space_group_name_H-M   'P 1'
#
loop_
_entity.id
_entity.type
_entity.pdbx_description
1 polymer ?
#
loop_
_entity_poly.entity_id
_entity_poly.type
_entity_poly.pdbx_seq_one_letter_code
_entity_poly.pdbx_strand_id
1 'polypeptide(L)' 'MATGTVKWFNDAKGFGFLTQDGGGEDVFCHHSAINMDGFRTLQEGQKVEFEVTRGPKGLQAQNVRSVG' A
#
# COMPACT_ATOMS: atom_id res chain seq x y z
N MET A 1 -4.48 -11.22 -5.76
CA MET A 1 -3.90 -10.34 -4.73
C MET A 1 -2.39 -10.46 -4.80
N ALA A 2 -1.67 -9.36 -4.55
CA ALA A 2 -0.22 -9.29 -4.50
C ALA A 2 0.22 -9.02 -3.06
N THR A 3 1.43 -9.45 -2.70
CA THR A 3 2.06 -9.11 -1.42
C THR A 3 3.22 -8.15 -1.64
N GLY A 4 3.56 -7.43 -0.59
CA GLY A 4 4.66 -6.51 -0.62
C GLY A 4 5.02 -5.94 0.74
N THR A 5 5.89 -4.96 0.70
CA THR A 5 6.40 -4.27 1.87
C THR A 5 6.14 -2.78 1.72
N VAL A 6 5.72 -2.12 2.78
CA VAL A 6 5.55 -0.67 2.80
C VAL A 6 6.93 -0.03 2.66
N LYS A 7 7.16 0.65 1.54
CA LYS A 7 8.43 1.34 1.28
C LYS A 7 8.54 2.61 2.10
N TRP A 8 7.44 3.35 2.18
CA TRP A 8 7.24 4.47 3.09
C TRP A 8 5.76 4.84 3.09
N PHE A 9 5.29 5.44 4.17
CA PHE A 9 3.96 6.03 4.26
C PHE A 9 4.02 7.32 5.08
N ASN A 10 3.29 8.34 4.65
CA ASN A 10 3.21 9.61 5.35
C ASN A 10 1.81 9.77 5.92
N ASP A 11 1.68 9.62 7.25
CA ASP A 11 0.40 9.68 7.95
C ASP A 11 -0.28 11.04 7.84
N ALA A 12 0.51 12.12 7.89
CA ALA A 12 -0.01 13.48 7.78
C ALA A 12 -0.60 13.77 6.40
N LYS A 13 -0.03 13.17 5.34
CA LYS A 13 -0.54 13.31 3.97
C LYS A 13 -1.52 12.20 3.57
N GLY A 14 -1.56 11.09 4.30
CA GLY A 14 -2.44 9.96 4.04
C GLY A 14 -2.10 9.17 2.78
N PHE A 15 -0.83 9.12 2.38
CA PHE A 15 -0.39 8.29 1.25
C PHE A 15 1.06 7.83 1.38
N GLY A 16 1.41 6.82 0.60
CA GLY A 16 2.74 6.22 0.54
C GLY A 16 2.94 5.34 -0.69
N PHE A 17 3.98 4.52 -0.64
CA PHE A 17 4.30 3.55 -1.69
C PHE A 17 4.62 2.17 -1.09
N LEU A 18 4.26 1.14 -1.84
CA LEU A 18 4.49 -0.27 -1.53
C LEU A 18 5.44 -0.86 -2.57
N THR A 19 6.41 -1.63 -2.13
CA THR A 19 7.27 -2.42 -3.02
C THR A 19 6.69 -3.83 -3.11
N GLN A 20 6.49 -4.32 -4.33
CA GLN A 20 5.94 -5.66 -4.59
C GLN A 20 6.99 -6.74 -4.34
N ASP A 21 6.63 -7.83 -3.67
CA ASP A 21 7.58 -8.93 -3.38
C ASP A 21 8.07 -9.64 -4.67
N GLY A 22 7.25 -9.66 -5.73
CA GLY A 22 7.60 -10.19 -7.04
C GLY A 22 8.51 -9.28 -7.88
N GLY A 23 8.94 -8.14 -7.34
CA GLY A 23 9.60 -7.08 -8.08
C GLY A 23 8.64 -6.27 -8.97
N GLY A 24 9.18 -5.31 -9.72
CA GLY A 24 8.41 -4.41 -10.58
C GLY A 24 8.33 -2.99 -10.02
N GLU A 25 7.41 -2.21 -10.57
CA GLU A 25 7.20 -0.81 -10.19
C GLU A 25 6.64 -0.69 -8.77
N ASP A 26 7.01 0.38 -8.06
CA ASP A 26 6.39 0.72 -6.78
C ASP A 26 4.92 1.05 -6.98
N VAL A 27 4.10 0.63 -6.03
CA VAL A 27 2.64 0.76 -6.09
C VAL A 27 2.21 1.87 -5.14
N PHE A 28 1.53 2.89 -5.69
CA PHE A 28 1.00 3.99 -4.90
C PHE A 28 -0.11 3.52 -3.96
N CYS A 29 -0.10 3.94 -2.69
CA CYS A 29 -1.13 3.60 -1.72
C CYS A 29 -1.70 4.88 -1.08
N HIS A 30 -3.01 5.08 -1.22
CA HIS A 30 -3.74 6.12 -0.51
C HIS A 30 -4.44 5.53 0.72
N HIS A 31 -4.60 6.30 1.80
CA HIS A 31 -5.22 5.82 3.03
C HIS A 31 -6.63 5.24 2.80
N SER A 32 -7.36 5.73 1.79
CA SER A 32 -8.71 5.27 1.50
C SER A 32 -8.75 3.81 1.03
N ALA A 33 -7.63 3.30 0.51
CA ALA A 33 -7.49 1.93 0.05
C ALA A 33 -7.15 0.95 1.18
N ILE A 34 -6.82 1.44 2.38
CA ILE A 34 -6.46 0.60 3.53
C ILE A 34 -7.73 0.13 4.24
N ASN A 35 -7.91 -1.19 4.27
CA ASN A 35 -8.97 -1.88 4.98
C ASN A 35 -8.48 -2.24 6.38
N MET A 36 -8.63 -1.30 7.31
CA MET A 36 -8.31 -1.47 8.73
C MET A 36 -9.32 -0.68 9.57
N ASP A 37 -9.63 -1.21 10.76
CA ASP A 37 -10.43 -0.51 11.76
C ASP A 37 -9.60 0.58 12.44
N GLY A 38 -10.16 1.78 12.57
CA GLY A 38 -9.48 2.93 13.19
C GLY A 38 -8.61 3.72 12.22
N PHE A 39 -7.37 4.03 12.62
CA PHE A 39 -6.46 4.87 11.82
C PHE A 39 -5.89 4.07 10.65
N ARG A 40 -6.20 4.52 9.43
CA ARG A 40 -5.72 3.94 8.15
C ARG A 40 -4.29 4.37 7.85
N THR A 41 -3.35 3.85 8.62
CA THR A 41 -1.90 4.09 8.50
C THR A 41 -1.15 2.79 8.18
N LEU A 42 0.06 2.94 7.64
CA LEU A 42 1.02 1.86 7.39
C LEU A 42 2.39 2.28 7.91
N GLN A 43 3.13 1.32 8.45
CA GLN A 43 4.50 1.54 8.94
C GLN A 43 5.52 1.13 7.88
N GLU A 44 6.61 1.88 7.73
CA GLU A 44 7.72 1.48 6.86
C GLU A 44 8.24 0.08 7.24
N GLY A 45 8.49 -0.77 6.24
CA GLY A 45 8.91 -2.15 6.43
C GLY A 45 7.77 -3.12 6.75
N GLN A 46 6.55 -2.64 6.99
CA GLN A 46 5.40 -3.50 7.27
C GLN A 46 5.02 -4.36 6.06
N LYS A 47 4.72 -5.64 6.31
CA LYS A 47 4.20 -6.55 5.28
C LYS A 47 2.72 -6.32 5.05
N VAL A 48 2.35 -6.27 3.78
CA VAL A 48 0.98 -5.97 3.33
C VAL A 48 0.58 -6.85 2.16
N GLU A 49 -0.72 -7.11 2.08
CA GLU A 49 -1.36 -7.70 0.90
C GLU A 49 -2.31 -6.67 0.30
N PHE A 50 -2.36 -6.59 -1.02
CA PHE A 50 -3.13 -5.60 -1.76
C PHE A 50 -3.47 -6.08 -3.16
N GLU A 51 -4.43 -5.42 -3.78
CA GLU A 51 -4.73 -5.55 -5.21
C GLU A 51 -4.03 -4.43 -5.98
N VAL A 52 -3.36 -4.80 -7.07
CA VAL A 52 -2.69 -3.84 -7.95
C VAL A 52 -3.65 -3.46 -9.08
N THR A 53 -3.90 -2.17 -9.23
CA THR A 53 -4.71 -1.61 -10.32
C THR A 53 -3.96 -0.49 -11.03
N ARG A 54 -4.34 -0.18 -12.27
CA ARG A 54 -3.78 0.97 -12.99
C ARG A 54 -4.64 2.21 -12.74
N GLY A 55 -4.02 3.25 -12.20
CA GLY A 55 -4.63 4.56 -12.02
C GLY A 55 -4.00 5.64 -12.92
N PRO A 56 -4.45 6.90 -12.80
CA PRO A 56 -3.94 8.01 -13.60
C PRO A 56 -2.44 8.29 -13.41
N LYS A 57 -1.87 7.84 -12.28
CA LYS A 57 -0.48 8.09 -11.87
C LYS A 57 0.39 6.82 -11.87
N GLY A 58 -0.03 5.77 -12.57
CA GLY A 58 0.66 4.47 -12.59
C GLY A 58 -0.04 3.43 -11.70
N LEU A 59 0.73 2.49 -11.16
CA LEU A 59 0.19 1.43 -10.32
C LEU A 59 -0.31 1.98 -8.99
N GLN A 60 -1.51 1.57 -8.58
CA GLN A 60 -2.09 1.92 -7.28
C GLN A 60 -2.64 0.68 -6.57
N ALA A 61 -2.58 0.69 -5.24
CA ALA A 61 -3.00 -0.37 -4.36
C ALA A 61 -4.47 -0.17 -3.96
N GLN A 62 -5.23 -1.26 -3.96
CA GLN A 62 -6.61 -1.34 -3.50
C GLN A 62 -6.73 -2.47 -2.47
N ASN A 63 -7.74 -2.40 -1.61
CA ASN A 63 -8.01 -3.43 -0.60
C ASN A 63 -6.78 -3.80 0.24
N VAL A 64 -5.98 -2.79 0.62
CA VAL A 64 -4.72 -2.97 1.32
C VAL A 64 -4.99 -3.43 2.74
N ARG A 65 -4.34 -4.53 3.14
CA ARG A 65 -4.39 -5.05 4.50
C ARG A 65 -3.00 -5.40 5.00
N SER A 66 -2.75 -5.16 6.28
CA SER A 66 -1.55 -5.67 6.94
C SER A 66 -1.60 -7.20 7.02
N VAL A 67 -0.51 -7.86 6.65
CA VAL A 67 -0.33 -9.29 6.89
C VAL A 67 0.68 -9.45 8.03
N GLY A 68 0.24 -10.13 9.08
CA GLY A 68 1.05 -10.52 10.24
C GLY A 68 1.44 -11.97 10.15
#